data_AF-A0AAN9FXI1-F1
#
_entry.id   AF-A0AAN9FXI1-F1
#
_cell.length_a   1.000
_cell.length_b   1.000
_cell.length_c   1.000
_cell.angle_alpha   90.00
_cell.angle_beta   90.00
_cell.angle_gamma   90.00
#
_symmetry.space_group_name_H-M   'P 1'
#
loop_
_entity.id
_entity.type
_entity.pdbx_description
1 polymer ?
#
loop_
_entity_poly.entity_id
_entity_poly.type
_entity_poly.pdbx_seq_one_letter_code
_entity_poly.pdbx_strand_id
1 'polypeptide(L)'
;MATIKKVFPLLVLLGILFLASISFALCHHEKEEEIEPRYPPHEWRERHRESERPRGHQEGEKEEKKREEERAREEEDWRHKHRREDPEERERERERERERERAMERERERERERQRQREEREQRREKKEHREEREGQGSESESQTPNNPFLFRSSKFQTRFKNQHGHIRVLQRFDQRSNKLENLKPYRLVEFWSKPNTLLLPHHSDADFILVIINGKAILTLVNPENRDSYNLERGDAIRIPAGTTFYLVNRDENQNLRVIKLAVPINRPGKFQVLLNISPKPDSLLVLS
;
A
#
# COMPACT_ATOMS: atom_id res chain seq x y z
N MET A 1 16.26 11.48 -40.77
CA MET A 1 15.85 11.94 -39.43
C MET A 1 16.24 10.87 -38.42
N ALA A 2 17.30 11.13 -37.66
CA ALA A 2 17.94 10.18 -36.77
C ALA A 2 18.08 10.81 -35.39
N THR A 3 17.35 10.30 -34.39
CA THR A 3 17.54 10.70 -32.98
C THR A 3 17.06 9.64 -31.98
N ILE A 4 17.42 8.36 -32.17
CA ILE A 4 17.17 7.31 -31.17
C ILE A 4 18.43 6.46 -31.01
N LYS A 5 19.51 7.06 -30.48
CA LYS A 5 20.72 6.30 -30.07
C LYS A 5 21.37 6.79 -28.76
N LYS A 6 20.81 7.80 -28.07
CA LYS A 6 21.40 8.36 -26.83
C LYS A 6 20.56 8.18 -25.56
N VAL A 7 19.31 7.73 -25.65
CA VAL A 7 18.42 7.58 -24.47
C VAL A 7 18.65 6.25 -23.75
N PHE A 8 19.00 5.20 -24.49
CA PHE A 8 19.26 3.87 -23.93
C PHE A 8 20.43 3.80 -22.93
N PRO A 9 21.62 4.40 -23.20
CA PRO A 9 22.72 4.37 -22.23
C PRO A 9 22.47 5.23 -20.97
N LEU A 10 21.66 6.29 -21.09
CA LEU A 10 21.33 7.17 -19.96
C LEU A 10 20.46 6.45 -18.91
N LEU A 11 19.47 5.67 -19.36
CA LEU A 11 18.58 4.91 -18.48
C LEU A 11 19.32 3.80 -17.74
N VAL A 12 20.30 3.16 -18.38
CA VAL A 12 21.16 2.15 -17.73
C VAL A 12 22.04 2.80 -16.65
N LEU A 13 22.61 3.97 -16.92
CA LEU A 13 23.41 4.72 -15.95
C LEU A 13 22.56 5.19 -14.75
N LEU A 14 21.33 5.64 -15.00
CA LEU A 14 20.38 6.03 -13.96
C LEU A 14 20.00 4.84 -13.07
N GLY A 15 19.81 3.66 -13.67
CA GLY A 15 19.54 2.41 -12.95
C GLY A 15 20.70 1.97 -12.05
N ILE A 16 21.95 2.09 -12.51
CA ILE A 16 23.14 1.75 -11.72
C ILE A 16 23.31 2.70 -10.53
N LEU A 17 23.08 4.00 -10.73
CA LEU A 17 23.14 4.99 -9.65
C LEU A 17 22.06 4.76 -8.58
N PHE A 18 20.86 4.35 -9.01
CA PHE A 18 19.76 3.99 -8.10
C PHE A 18 20.07 2.74 -7.26
N LEU A 19 20.66 1.71 -7.88
CA LEU A 19 21.10 0.50 -7.17
C LEU A 19 22.26 0.78 -6.19
N ALA A 20 23.19 1.68 -6.57
CA ALA A 20 24.27 2.12 -5.69
C ALA A 20 23.75 2.91 -4.48
N SER A 21 22.73 3.77 -4.65
CA SER A 21 22.17 4.53 -3.52
C SER A 21 21.40 3.64 -2.54
N ILE A 22 20.68 2.62 -3.04
CA ILE A 22 20.00 1.63 -2.19
C ILE A 22 21.02 0.79 -1.43
N SER A 23 22.12 0.41 -2.08
CA SER A 23 23.21 -0.34 -1.42
C SER A 23 23.90 0.50 -0.34
N PHE A 24 24.10 1.80 -0.57
CA PHE A 24 24.65 2.72 0.42
C PHE A 24 23.70 2.95 1.60
N ALA A 25 22.39 3.01 1.35
CA ALA A 25 21.37 3.13 2.39
C ALA A 25 21.25 1.86 3.27
N LEU A 26 21.42 0.66 2.68
CA LEU A 26 21.45 -0.60 3.43
C LEU A 26 22.75 -0.78 4.22
N CYS A 27 23.90 -0.31 3.71
CA CYS A 27 25.16 -0.34 4.44
C CYS A 27 25.24 0.67 5.60
N HIS A 28 24.38 1.69 5.63
CA HIS A 28 24.35 2.70 6.68
C HIS A 28 23.39 2.41 7.83
N HIS A 29 22.66 1.29 7.81
CA HIS A 29 21.67 0.94 8.86
C HIS A 29 22.12 -0.19 9.81
N GLU A 30 23.39 -0.58 9.83
CA GLU A 30 23.90 -1.52 10.85
C GLU A 30 25.27 -1.09 11.34
N LYS A 31 25.35 -0.03 12.15
CA LYS A 31 26.47 0.20 13.08
C LYS A 31 26.03 1.03 14.28
N GLU A 32 25.41 0.38 15.26
CA GLU A 32 25.58 0.77 16.66
C GLU A 32 25.95 -0.47 17.49
N GLU A 33 26.91 -0.26 18.41
CA GLU A 33 27.51 -1.17 19.40
C GLU A 33 28.54 -2.17 18.83
N GLU A 34 29.79 -2.28 19.31
CA GLU A 34 30.28 -2.27 20.69
C GLU A 34 31.81 -1.91 20.71
N ILE A 35 32.25 -1.18 21.73
CA ILE A 35 33.65 -0.75 21.92
C ILE A 35 34.40 -1.83 22.72
N GLU A 36 35.46 -2.42 22.17
CA GLU A 36 36.44 -3.20 22.95
C GLU A 36 37.88 -2.90 22.45
N PRO A 37 38.78 -2.33 23.30
CA PRO A 37 40.16 -2.07 22.89
C PRO A 37 41.01 -3.34 23.06
N ARG A 38 41.30 -4.00 21.94
CA ARG A 38 42.15 -5.20 21.88
C ARG A 38 43.62 -4.81 21.71
N TYR A 39 44.40 -4.89 22.79
CA TYR A 39 45.86 -4.87 22.74
C TYR A 39 46.37 -6.12 21.99
N PRO A 40 47.42 -6.02 21.13
CA PRO A 40 48.10 -7.19 20.63
C PRO A 40 49.12 -7.71 21.66
N PRO A 41 49.27 -9.04 21.83
CA PRO A 41 50.20 -9.61 22.79
C PRO A 41 51.65 -9.45 22.35
N HIS A 42 52.53 -9.27 23.34
CA HIS A 42 53.97 -9.42 23.24
C HIS A 42 54.34 -10.87 22.86
N GLU A 43 55.24 -11.05 21.88
CA GLU A 43 56.49 -11.84 21.95
C GLU A 43 56.93 -12.50 20.61
N TRP A 44 58.26 -12.52 20.45
CA TRP A 44 59.14 -13.19 19.45
C TRP A 44 59.34 -12.43 18.13
N ARG A 45 60.44 -11.68 17.90
CA ARG A 45 61.91 -11.94 17.95
C ARG A 45 62.42 -12.70 16.71
N GLU A 46 63.19 -11.94 15.91
CA GLU A 46 64.29 -12.33 15.02
C GLU A 46 64.04 -13.33 13.88
N ARG A 47 64.05 -12.82 12.63
CA ARG A 47 65.11 -13.16 11.67
C ARG A 47 65.15 -12.22 10.44
N HIS A 48 66.37 -11.91 10.03
CA HIS A 48 66.82 -11.29 8.78
C HIS A 48 67.10 -9.77 8.77
N ARG A 49 68.30 -9.46 9.28
CA ARG A 49 69.24 -8.54 8.60
C ARG A 49 69.34 -8.92 7.12
N GLU A 50 69.22 -7.97 6.20
CA GLU A 50 70.37 -7.31 5.57
C GLU A 50 69.93 -6.29 4.51
N SER A 51 70.72 -5.22 4.39
CA SER A 51 70.81 -4.31 3.24
C SER A 51 69.61 -3.39 2.97
N GLU A 52 69.65 -2.18 3.56
CA GLU A 52 69.65 -0.95 2.77
C GLU A 52 70.23 0.23 3.57
N ARG A 53 71.09 1.00 2.90
CA ARG A 53 71.92 2.08 3.48
C ARG A 53 71.07 3.33 3.78
N PRO A 54 71.45 4.16 4.78
CA PRO A 54 70.70 5.33 5.16
C PRO A 54 71.03 6.51 4.23
N ARG A 55 70.12 6.85 3.32
CA ARG A 55 70.10 8.16 2.64
C ARG A 55 68.72 8.84 2.64
N GLY A 56 67.77 8.36 3.43
CA GLY A 56 66.38 8.85 3.44
C GLY A 56 65.98 9.76 4.60
N HIS A 57 66.82 9.97 5.62
CA HIS A 57 66.36 10.69 6.83
C HIS A 57 66.11 12.20 6.59
N GLN A 58 66.84 12.85 5.69
CA GLN A 58 66.64 14.28 5.41
C GLN A 58 65.53 14.57 4.40
N GLU A 59 65.22 13.65 3.48
CA GLU A 59 64.11 13.81 2.53
C GLU A 59 62.77 13.46 3.18
N GLY A 60 62.72 12.41 4.01
CA GLY A 60 61.53 12.06 4.79
C GLY A 60 61.11 13.16 5.75
N GLU A 61 62.06 13.75 6.50
CA GLU A 61 61.77 14.88 7.39
C GLU A 61 61.27 16.14 6.65
N LYS A 62 61.77 16.39 5.43
CA LYS A 62 61.31 17.51 4.60
C LYS A 62 59.93 17.27 3.99
N GLU A 63 59.63 16.05 3.56
CA GLU A 63 58.30 15.67 3.09
C GLU A 63 57.27 15.68 4.23
N GLU A 64 57.66 15.21 5.41
CA GLU A 64 56.81 15.20 6.59
C GLU A 64 56.46 16.63 7.03
N LYS A 65 57.45 17.53 7.07
CA LYS A 65 57.22 18.96 7.30
C LYS A 65 56.29 19.61 6.28
N LYS A 66 56.45 19.27 5.00
CA LYS A 66 55.58 19.79 3.93
C LYS A 66 54.14 19.31 4.10
N ARG A 67 53.95 18.04 4.47
CA ARG A 67 52.63 17.46 4.73
C ARG A 67 52.00 18.03 6.00
N GLU A 68 52.78 18.33 7.03
CA GLU A 68 52.29 19.04 8.22
C GLU A 68 51.87 20.47 7.89
N GLU A 69 52.64 21.20 7.11
CA GLU A 69 52.27 22.56 6.66
C GLU A 69 51.03 22.56 5.76
N GLU A 70 50.88 21.57 4.89
CA GLU A 70 49.70 21.43 4.03
C GLU A 70 48.46 21.08 4.85
N ARG A 71 48.57 20.15 5.82
CA ARG A 71 47.49 19.86 6.78
C ARG A 71 47.13 21.07 7.63
N ALA A 72 48.12 21.85 8.07
CA ALA A 72 47.87 23.07 8.84
C ALA A 72 47.12 24.12 8.01
N ARG A 73 47.44 24.26 6.72
CA ARG A 73 46.72 25.15 5.80
C ARG A 73 45.31 24.66 5.49
N GLU A 74 45.12 23.37 5.29
CA GLU A 74 43.79 22.77 5.12
C GLU A 74 42.95 22.93 6.39
N GLU A 75 43.55 22.76 7.57
CA GLU A 75 42.87 22.95 8.85
C GLU A 75 42.52 24.44 9.07
N GLU A 76 43.38 25.38 8.66
CA GLU A 76 43.07 26.81 8.67
C GLU A 76 41.96 27.18 7.68
N ASP A 77 41.95 26.64 6.46
CA ASP A 77 40.88 26.88 5.46
C ASP A 77 39.55 26.27 5.92
N TRP A 78 39.59 25.08 6.52
CA TRP A 78 38.43 24.42 7.12
C TRP A 78 37.90 25.22 8.32
N ARG A 79 38.80 25.69 9.19
CA ARG A 79 38.46 26.60 10.28
C ARG A 79 37.93 27.93 9.77
N HIS A 80 38.44 28.48 8.66
CA HIS A 80 37.99 29.74 8.07
C HIS A 80 36.59 29.61 7.44
N LYS A 81 36.30 28.48 6.77
CA LYS A 81 34.96 28.15 6.26
C LYS A 81 33.94 27.97 7.39
N HIS A 82 34.31 27.31 8.49
CA HIS A 82 33.41 27.10 9.63
C HIS A 82 33.47 28.20 10.70
N ARG A 83 34.33 29.23 10.55
CA ARG A 83 34.42 30.36 11.51
C ARG A 83 33.26 31.34 11.44
N ARG A 84 32.39 31.21 10.44
CA ARG A 84 31.30 32.14 10.17
C ARG A 84 30.03 31.44 9.67
N GLU A 85 29.69 30.30 10.26
CA GLU A 85 28.27 29.99 10.32
C GLU A 85 27.70 30.87 11.44
N ASP A 86 27.08 31.97 11.03
CA ASP A 86 26.41 32.91 11.93
C ASP A 86 25.45 32.09 12.81
N PRO A 87 25.61 32.11 14.15
CA PRO A 87 24.70 31.42 15.05
C PRO A 87 23.23 31.76 14.78
N GLU A 88 22.96 32.99 14.33
CA GLU A 88 21.63 33.43 13.94
C GLU A 88 21.12 32.73 12.67
N GLU A 89 21.98 32.44 11.69
CA GLU A 89 21.59 31.77 10.46
C GLU A 89 21.23 30.30 10.70
N ARG A 90 22.00 29.58 11.54
CA ARG A 90 21.64 28.23 11.99
C ARG A 90 20.32 28.20 12.75
N GLU A 91 20.07 29.20 13.59
CA GLU A 91 18.83 29.28 14.36
C GLU A 91 17.62 29.52 13.44
N ARG A 92 17.76 30.40 12.44
CA ARG A 92 16.74 30.63 11.41
C ARG A 92 16.47 29.38 10.56
N GLU A 93 17.49 28.59 10.25
CA GLU A 93 17.31 27.35 9.49
C GLU A 93 16.55 26.30 10.30
N ARG A 94 16.89 26.11 11.58
CA ARG A 94 16.14 25.24 12.50
C ARG A 94 14.70 25.70 12.68
N GLU A 95 14.46 27.01 12.72
CA GLU A 95 13.12 27.56 12.81
C GLU A 95 12.28 27.25 11.55
N ARG A 96 12.87 27.40 10.36
CA ARG A 96 12.22 27.01 9.09
C ARG A 96 11.93 25.52 9.01
N GLU A 97 12.84 24.68 9.50
CA GLU A 97 12.64 23.22 9.55
C GLU A 97 11.47 22.85 10.46
N ARG A 98 11.42 23.41 11.66
CA ARG A 98 10.27 23.26 12.58
C ARG A 98 8.97 23.79 11.96
N GLU A 99 9.03 24.88 11.21
CA GLU A 99 7.86 25.43 10.53
C GLU A 99 7.36 24.50 9.42
N ARG A 100 8.27 23.89 8.64
CA ARG A 100 7.94 22.87 7.65
C ARG A 100 7.35 21.62 8.28
N GLU A 101 7.92 21.14 9.38
CA GLU A 101 7.37 20.01 10.15
C GLU A 101 5.95 20.31 10.63
N ARG A 102 5.74 21.47 11.25
CA ARG A 102 4.40 21.92 11.68
C ARG A 102 3.44 22.06 10.50
N ALA A 103 3.91 22.53 9.34
CA ALA A 103 3.09 22.64 8.14
C ALA A 103 2.68 21.26 7.62
N MET A 104 3.61 20.30 7.54
CA MET A 104 3.33 18.91 7.17
C MET A 104 2.37 18.25 8.16
N GLU A 105 2.52 18.51 9.45
CA GLU A 105 1.63 17.97 10.49
C GLU A 105 0.20 18.53 10.33
N ARG A 106 0.06 19.85 10.14
CA ARG A 106 -1.25 20.49 9.86
C ARG A 106 -1.88 19.96 8.58
N GLU A 107 -1.09 19.67 7.55
CA GLU A 107 -1.58 19.10 6.31
C GLU A 107 -2.12 17.67 6.52
N ARG A 108 -1.36 16.82 7.21
CA ARG A 108 -1.80 15.47 7.60
C ARG A 108 -3.07 15.51 8.46
N GLU A 109 -3.17 16.47 9.37
CA GLU A 109 -4.36 16.64 10.21
C GLU A 109 -5.59 17.03 9.38
N ARG A 110 -5.44 17.98 8.44
CA ARG A 110 -6.50 18.37 7.50
C ARG A 110 -6.93 17.21 6.62
N GLU A 111 -5.99 16.39 6.16
CA GLU A 111 -6.30 15.20 5.37
C GLU A 111 -7.11 14.18 6.18
N ARG A 112 -6.70 13.90 7.43
CA ARG A 112 -7.45 13.06 8.37
C ARG A 112 -8.84 13.62 8.65
N GLU A 113 -8.98 14.93 8.79
CA GLU A 113 -10.29 15.57 8.99
C GLU A 113 -11.19 15.41 7.76
N ARG A 114 -10.66 15.65 6.55
CA ARG A 114 -11.40 15.44 5.30
C ARG A 114 -11.84 13.99 5.15
N GLN A 115 -10.98 13.05 5.52
CA GLN A 115 -11.32 11.62 5.50
C GLN A 115 -12.44 11.30 6.49
N ARG A 116 -12.34 11.77 7.74
CA ARG A 116 -13.40 11.62 8.76
C ARG A 116 -14.74 12.20 8.29
N GLN A 117 -14.74 13.40 7.71
CA GLN A 117 -15.96 14.01 7.17
C GLN A 117 -16.57 13.18 6.03
N ARG A 118 -15.73 12.57 5.19
CA ARG A 118 -16.18 11.72 4.09
C ARG A 118 -16.78 10.40 4.60
N GLU A 119 -16.12 9.78 5.58
CA GLU A 119 -16.61 8.58 6.26
C GLU A 119 -17.92 8.86 7.00
N GLU A 120 -18.05 9.99 7.69
CA GLU A 120 -19.29 10.36 8.37
C GLU A 120 -20.45 10.54 7.37
N ARG A 121 -20.18 11.16 6.21
CA ARG A 121 -21.16 11.28 5.13
C ARG A 121 -21.58 9.91 4.59
N GLU A 122 -20.64 8.99 4.43
CA GLU A 122 -20.93 7.62 4.00
C GLU A 122 -21.73 6.86 5.07
N GLN A 123 -21.35 6.93 6.34
CA GLN A 123 -22.11 6.33 7.44
C GLN A 123 -23.53 6.90 7.57
N ARG A 124 -23.71 8.21 7.35
CA ARG A 124 -25.05 8.83 7.30
C ARG A 124 -25.88 8.29 6.14
N ARG A 125 -25.27 8.09 4.96
CA ARG A 125 -25.93 7.48 3.81
C ARG A 125 -26.31 6.02 4.10
N GLU A 126 -25.39 5.23 4.65
CA GLU A 126 -25.64 3.85 5.04
C GLU A 126 -26.75 3.73 6.10
N LYS A 127 -26.74 4.60 7.13
CA LYS A 127 -27.83 4.65 8.13
C LYS A 127 -29.17 5.00 7.51
N LYS A 128 -29.19 5.92 6.53
CA LYS A 128 -30.41 6.26 5.80
C LYS A 128 -30.91 5.08 4.97
N GLU A 129 -30.02 4.40 4.24
CA GLU A 129 -30.35 3.19 3.49
C GLU A 129 -30.88 2.08 4.40
N HIS A 130 -30.25 1.85 5.56
CA HIS A 130 -30.69 0.83 6.52
C HIS A 130 -32.04 1.17 7.16
N ARG A 131 -32.35 2.47 7.35
CA ARG A 131 -33.68 2.91 7.82
C ARG A 131 -34.74 2.67 6.75
N GLU A 132 -34.45 3.03 5.51
CA GLU A 132 -35.32 2.75 4.36
C GLU A 132 -35.53 1.25 4.13
N GLU A 133 -34.53 0.40 4.41
CA GLU A 133 -34.67 -1.05 4.38
C GLU A 133 -35.63 -1.58 5.46
N ARG A 134 -35.52 -1.09 6.71
CA ARG A 134 -36.43 -1.49 7.80
C ARG A 134 -37.87 -1.04 7.56
N GLU A 135 -38.04 0.18 7.08
CA GLU A 135 -39.36 0.73 6.73
C GLU A 135 -39.96 0.01 5.49
N GLY A 136 -39.11 -0.44 4.55
CA GLY A 136 -39.50 -1.22 3.38
C GLY A 136 -39.80 -2.71 3.63
N GLN A 137 -39.44 -3.25 4.80
CA GLN A 137 -39.79 -4.63 5.21
C GLN A 137 -41.15 -4.72 5.93
N GLY A 138 -41.67 -3.60 6.44
CA GLY A 138 -42.94 -3.53 7.18
C GLY A 138 -44.12 -2.95 6.41
N SER A 139 -43.94 -2.51 5.16
CA SER A 139 -45.05 -2.08 4.32
C SER A 139 -44.94 -2.66 2.91
N GLU A 140 -45.86 -3.54 2.57
CA GLU A 140 -46.30 -3.78 1.19
C GLU A 140 -47.11 -2.59 0.67
N SER A 141 -46.74 -1.36 1.04
CA SER A 141 -47.32 -0.17 0.42
C SER A 141 -46.44 0.17 -0.78
N GLU A 142 -46.87 -0.30 -1.94
CA GLU A 142 -46.50 0.22 -3.26
C GLU A 142 -46.75 1.74 -3.30
N SER A 143 -45.84 2.51 -2.71
CA SER A 143 -45.88 3.96 -2.77
C SER A 143 -45.43 4.39 -4.16
N GLN A 144 -46.42 4.56 -5.04
CA GLN A 144 -46.58 5.57 -6.09
C GLN A 144 -45.29 6.16 -6.68
N THR A 145 -44.34 5.31 -7.04
CA THR A 145 -43.20 5.70 -7.84
C THR A 145 -43.32 5.00 -9.18
N PRO A 146 -43.08 5.71 -10.30
CA PRO A 146 -43.24 5.12 -11.63
C PRO A 146 -42.49 3.80 -11.65
N ASN A 147 -43.15 2.73 -12.12
CA ASN A 147 -42.59 1.39 -12.22
C ASN A 147 -41.49 1.39 -13.30
N ASN A 148 -40.38 2.07 -13.03
CA ASN A 148 -39.25 2.16 -13.93
C ASN A 148 -38.50 0.83 -13.86
N PRO A 149 -38.51 0.04 -14.96
CA PRO A 149 -37.89 -1.28 -14.99
C PRO A 149 -36.35 -1.22 -14.92
N PHE A 150 -35.76 -0.04 -15.13
CA PHE A 150 -34.32 0.19 -15.09
C PHE A 150 -33.80 0.65 -13.72
N LEU A 151 -34.70 1.01 -12.79
CA LEU A 151 -34.34 1.48 -11.46
C LEU A 151 -34.42 0.37 -10.42
N PHE A 152 -33.26 0.03 -9.85
CA PHE A 152 -33.12 -0.94 -8.76
C PHE A 152 -32.67 -0.21 -7.48
N ARG A 153 -33.55 -0.15 -6.48
CA ARG A 153 -33.24 0.45 -5.17
C ARG A 153 -32.39 -0.50 -4.33
N SER A 154 -31.68 0.06 -3.33
CA SER A 154 -30.89 -0.72 -2.35
C SER A 154 -31.73 -1.84 -1.69
N SER A 155 -33.02 -1.60 -1.43
CA SER A 155 -33.95 -2.59 -0.88
C SER A 155 -34.21 -3.82 -1.76
N LYS A 156 -33.78 -3.82 -3.02
CA LYS A 156 -33.86 -4.97 -3.93
C LYS A 156 -32.63 -5.88 -3.87
N PHE A 157 -31.65 -5.54 -3.04
CA PHE A 157 -30.55 -6.42 -2.70
C PHE A 157 -30.97 -7.43 -1.64
N GLN A 158 -30.64 -8.69 -1.88
CA GLN A 158 -30.82 -9.78 -0.93
C GLN A 158 -29.49 -10.04 -0.21
N THR A 159 -29.48 -9.88 1.10
CA THR A 159 -28.32 -10.20 1.94
C THR A 159 -28.08 -11.71 1.92
N ARG A 160 -26.89 -12.12 1.46
CA ARG A 160 -26.44 -13.51 1.48
C ARG A 160 -25.62 -13.84 2.72
N PHE A 161 -24.91 -12.84 3.22
CA PHE A 161 -24.07 -12.94 4.40
C PHE A 161 -24.09 -11.62 5.16
N LYS A 162 -24.15 -11.66 6.48
CA LYS A 162 -24.00 -10.50 7.34
C LYS A 162 -23.49 -10.92 8.70
N ASN A 163 -22.44 -10.27 9.17
CA ASN A 163 -21.99 -10.34 10.55
C ASN A 163 -21.61 -8.93 11.04
N GLN A 164 -21.00 -8.84 12.22
CA GLN A 164 -20.60 -7.55 12.80
C GLN A 164 -19.44 -6.85 12.04
N HIS A 165 -18.75 -7.56 11.15
CA HIS A 165 -17.57 -7.09 10.41
C HIS A 165 -17.86 -6.71 8.97
N GLY A 166 -18.96 -7.21 8.40
CA GLY A 166 -19.32 -6.91 7.03
C GLY A 166 -20.55 -7.63 6.54
N HIS A 167 -20.85 -7.42 5.25
CA HIS A 167 -21.96 -8.09 4.59
C HIS A 167 -21.70 -8.30 3.09
N ILE A 168 -22.39 -9.29 2.54
CA ILE A 168 -22.46 -9.56 1.10
C ILE A 168 -23.93 -9.52 0.71
N ARG A 169 -24.29 -8.66 -0.24
CA ARG A 169 -25.63 -8.59 -0.81
C ARG A 169 -25.59 -8.87 -2.30
N VAL A 170 -26.66 -9.45 -2.82
CA VAL A 170 -26.81 -9.74 -4.25
C VAL A 170 -28.09 -9.09 -4.74
N LEU A 171 -28.01 -8.26 -5.77
CA LEU A 171 -29.18 -7.67 -6.38
C LEU A 171 -30.10 -8.77 -6.92
N GLN A 172 -31.41 -8.59 -6.80
CA GLN A 172 -32.39 -9.41 -7.51
C GLN A 172 -32.04 -9.56 -9.01
N ARG A 173 -32.56 -10.58 -9.68
CA ARG A 173 -32.28 -10.74 -11.11
C ARG A 173 -32.87 -9.56 -11.90
N PHE A 174 -32.18 -9.16 -12.97
CA PHE A 174 -32.63 -8.08 -13.84
C PHE A 174 -33.96 -8.43 -14.54
N ASP A 175 -34.14 -9.69 -14.90
CA ASP A 175 -35.34 -10.20 -15.58
C ASP A 175 -36.51 -10.52 -14.62
N GLN A 176 -36.36 -10.30 -13.31
CA GLN A 176 -37.38 -10.67 -12.32
C GLN A 176 -38.62 -9.76 -12.34
N ARG A 177 -38.47 -8.47 -12.69
CA ARG A 177 -39.56 -7.48 -12.71
C ARG A 177 -40.05 -7.16 -14.12
N SER A 178 -39.20 -7.35 -15.13
CA SER A 178 -39.49 -6.98 -16.51
C SER A 178 -38.62 -7.79 -17.47
N ASN A 179 -39.19 -8.18 -18.61
CA ASN A 179 -38.49 -8.79 -19.73
C ASN A 179 -37.61 -7.80 -20.52
N LYS A 180 -37.73 -6.48 -20.29
CA LYS A 180 -36.91 -5.47 -20.99
C LYS A 180 -35.41 -5.58 -20.74
N LEU A 181 -35.00 -6.32 -19.71
CA LEU A 181 -33.61 -6.57 -19.33
C LEU A 181 -33.23 -8.05 -19.46
N GLU A 182 -33.89 -8.79 -20.36
CA GLU A 182 -33.60 -10.20 -20.59
C GLU A 182 -32.17 -10.45 -21.09
N ASN A 183 -31.58 -9.52 -21.84
CA ASN A 183 -30.17 -9.56 -22.24
C ASN A 183 -29.20 -9.51 -21.04
N LEU A 184 -29.66 -9.01 -19.88
CA LEU A 184 -28.89 -8.99 -18.63
C LEU A 184 -29.16 -10.20 -17.74
N LYS A 185 -30.04 -11.13 -18.15
CA LYS A 185 -30.37 -12.36 -17.40
C LYS A 185 -29.14 -13.18 -16.97
N PRO A 186 -28.05 -13.28 -17.76
CA PRO A 186 -26.86 -14.00 -17.33
C PRO A 186 -26.14 -13.30 -16.17
N TYR A 187 -26.24 -11.98 -16.05
CA TYR A 187 -25.42 -11.19 -15.13
C TYR A 187 -26.05 -11.06 -13.75
N ARG A 188 -25.22 -11.05 -12.70
CA ARG A 188 -25.62 -10.73 -11.33
C ARG A 188 -24.73 -9.65 -10.74
N LEU A 189 -25.34 -8.70 -10.02
CA LEU A 189 -24.61 -7.66 -9.30
C LEU A 189 -24.47 -8.06 -7.83
N VAL A 190 -23.24 -8.09 -7.34
CA VAL A 190 -22.89 -8.43 -5.96
C VAL A 190 -22.23 -7.23 -5.31
N GLU A 191 -22.64 -6.91 -4.10
CA GLU A 191 -22.00 -5.93 -3.25
C GLU A 191 -21.34 -6.62 -2.07
N PHE A 192 -20.11 -6.21 -1.79
CA PHE A 192 -19.38 -6.58 -0.60
C PHE A 192 -18.99 -5.31 0.16
N TRP A 193 -19.25 -5.31 1.47
CA TRP A 193 -18.85 -4.25 2.37
C TRP A 193 -18.19 -4.85 3.60
N SER A 194 -17.10 -4.24 4.05
CA SER A 194 -16.44 -4.65 5.29
C SER A 194 -15.82 -3.48 6.05
N LYS A 195 -15.70 -3.67 7.36
CA LYS A 195 -15.02 -2.77 8.29
C LYS A 195 -13.51 -2.74 8.08
N PRO A 196 -12.79 -1.77 8.67
CA PRO A 196 -11.33 -1.77 8.77
C PRO A 196 -10.83 -3.08 9.39
N ASN A 197 -9.60 -3.48 9.06
CA ASN A 197 -8.95 -4.69 9.59
C ASN A 197 -9.78 -5.96 9.44
N THR A 198 -10.27 -6.24 8.24
CA THR A 198 -11.10 -7.44 7.94
C THR A 198 -10.53 -8.31 6.83
N LEU A 199 -10.83 -9.61 6.90
CA LEU A 199 -10.50 -10.62 5.91
C LEU A 199 -11.77 -11.31 5.43
N LEU A 200 -12.06 -11.21 4.13
CA LEU A 200 -13.00 -12.10 3.44
C LEU A 200 -12.31 -13.43 3.19
N LEU A 201 -12.83 -14.51 3.77
CA LEU A 201 -12.19 -15.82 3.72
C LEU A 201 -12.00 -16.36 2.30
N PRO A 202 -10.98 -17.21 2.07
CA PRO A 202 -10.80 -17.91 0.80
C PRO A 202 -12.06 -18.65 0.35
N HIS A 203 -12.56 -18.27 -0.82
CA HIS A 203 -13.73 -18.86 -1.45
C HIS A 203 -13.59 -18.84 -2.97
N HIS A 204 -14.39 -19.66 -3.65
CA HIS A 204 -14.54 -19.63 -5.09
C HIS A 204 -16.01 -19.72 -5.48
N SER A 205 -16.31 -19.49 -6.74
CA SER A 205 -17.66 -19.68 -7.28
C SER A 205 -17.63 -20.09 -8.74
N ASP A 206 -18.75 -20.62 -9.23
CA ASP A 206 -18.99 -20.93 -10.63
C ASP A 206 -19.39 -19.71 -11.47
N ALA A 207 -18.67 -18.60 -11.30
CA ALA A 207 -18.89 -17.36 -12.05
C ALA A 207 -17.57 -16.62 -12.28
N ASP A 208 -17.43 -16.07 -13.49
CA ASP A 208 -16.43 -15.04 -13.76
C ASP A 208 -16.87 -13.75 -13.07
N PHE A 209 -15.96 -13.06 -12.38
CA PHE A 209 -16.24 -11.74 -11.81
C PHE A 209 -15.42 -10.66 -12.48
N ILE A 210 -16.03 -9.48 -12.63
CA ILE A 210 -15.32 -8.21 -12.70
C ILE A 210 -15.54 -7.52 -11.36
N LEU A 211 -14.47 -7.38 -10.58
CA LEU A 211 -14.46 -6.74 -9.28
C LEU A 211 -14.02 -5.29 -9.42
N VAL A 212 -14.73 -4.35 -8.79
CA VAL A 212 -14.40 -2.91 -8.77
C VAL A 212 -14.40 -2.39 -7.34
N ILE A 213 -13.33 -1.70 -6.94
CA ILE A 213 -13.26 -1.01 -5.64
C ILE A 213 -13.99 0.33 -5.73
N ILE A 214 -15.10 0.46 -4.99
CA ILE A 214 -15.89 1.70 -4.97
C ILE A 214 -15.38 2.67 -3.91
N ASN A 215 -14.93 2.13 -2.77
CA ASN A 215 -14.39 2.89 -1.64
C ASN A 215 -13.43 2.01 -0.82
N GLY A 216 -12.42 2.61 -0.18
CA GLY A 216 -11.40 1.89 0.57
C GLY A 216 -10.24 1.38 -0.28
N LYS A 217 -9.39 0.58 0.35
CA LYS A 217 -8.29 -0.16 -0.27
C LYS A 217 -8.40 -1.63 0.09
N ALA A 218 -7.96 -2.50 -0.80
CA ALA A 218 -8.01 -3.94 -0.59
C ALA A 218 -6.77 -4.63 -1.13
N ILE A 219 -6.35 -5.69 -0.47
CA ILE A 219 -5.42 -6.66 -1.05
C ILE A 219 -6.24 -7.85 -1.51
N LEU A 220 -6.29 -8.07 -2.82
CA LEU A 220 -6.90 -9.25 -3.43
C LEU A 220 -5.79 -10.28 -3.67
N THR A 221 -5.97 -11.50 -3.17
CA THR A 221 -5.09 -12.62 -3.51
C THR A 221 -5.85 -13.70 -4.24
N LEU A 222 -5.37 -14.05 -5.43
CA LEU A 222 -5.83 -15.19 -6.22
C LEU A 222 -4.94 -16.39 -5.91
N VAL A 223 -5.56 -17.51 -5.57
CA VAL A 223 -4.89 -18.75 -5.18
C VAL A 223 -5.02 -19.75 -6.32
N ASN A 224 -3.87 -20.12 -6.89
CA ASN A 224 -3.71 -21.20 -7.84
C ASN A 224 -3.03 -22.40 -7.13
N PRO A 225 -3.10 -23.63 -7.68
CA PRO A 225 -2.47 -24.80 -7.07
C PRO A 225 -0.96 -24.62 -6.83
N GLU A 226 -0.27 -23.97 -7.76
CA GLU A 226 1.20 -23.83 -7.77
C GLU A 226 1.69 -22.45 -7.32
N ASN A 227 0.82 -21.42 -7.30
CA ASN A 227 1.22 -20.04 -7.03
C ASN A 227 0.08 -19.21 -6.41
N ARG A 228 0.41 -18.03 -5.88
CA ARG A 228 -0.55 -17.04 -5.42
C ARG A 228 -0.18 -15.67 -5.98
N ASP A 229 -1.13 -15.02 -6.64
CA ASP A 229 -0.96 -13.67 -7.18
C ASP A 229 -1.70 -12.68 -6.29
N SER A 230 -1.01 -11.64 -5.82
CA SER A 230 -1.60 -10.62 -4.93
C SER A 230 -1.56 -9.25 -5.56
N TYR A 231 -2.67 -8.53 -5.44
CA TYR A 231 -2.90 -7.22 -6.04
C TYR A 231 -3.34 -6.23 -4.95
N ASN A 232 -2.62 -5.12 -4.82
CA ASN A 232 -3.06 -3.98 -4.03
C ASN A 232 -4.03 -3.17 -4.90
N LEU A 233 -5.28 -3.08 -4.47
CA LEU A 233 -6.35 -2.41 -5.20
C LEU A 233 -6.80 -1.18 -4.42
N GLU A 234 -6.89 -0.05 -5.11
CA GLU A 234 -7.41 1.20 -4.59
C GLU A 234 -8.74 1.57 -5.25
N ARG A 235 -9.38 2.63 -4.76
CA ARG A 235 -10.64 3.13 -5.29
C ARG A 235 -10.55 3.39 -6.80
N GLY A 236 -11.44 2.76 -7.56
CA GLY A 236 -11.51 2.84 -9.02
C GLY A 236 -10.86 1.66 -9.73
N ASP A 237 -10.02 0.89 -9.06
CA ASP A 237 -9.37 -0.28 -9.66
C ASP A 237 -10.40 -1.37 -9.98
N ALA A 238 -10.19 -2.02 -11.12
CA ALA A 238 -11.01 -3.10 -11.61
C ALA A 238 -10.16 -4.30 -12.01
N ILE A 239 -10.58 -5.51 -11.64
CA ILE A 239 -9.86 -6.74 -11.95
C ILE A 239 -10.82 -7.89 -12.25
N ARG A 240 -10.43 -8.74 -13.22
CA ARG A 240 -11.15 -9.96 -13.54
C ARG A 240 -10.70 -11.09 -12.62
N ILE A 241 -11.67 -11.84 -12.09
CA ILE A 241 -11.44 -13.07 -11.34
C ILE A 241 -12.12 -14.22 -12.11
N PRO A 242 -11.37 -15.16 -12.69
CA PRO A 242 -11.95 -16.28 -13.42
C PRO A 242 -12.78 -17.21 -12.51
N ALA A 243 -13.82 -17.82 -13.07
CA ALA A 243 -14.63 -18.83 -12.40
C ALA A 243 -13.76 -19.97 -11.85
N GLY A 244 -14.11 -20.47 -10.66
CA GLY A 244 -13.35 -21.52 -9.97
C GLY A 244 -12.06 -21.05 -9.28
N THR A 245 -11.58 -19.84 -9.56
CA THR A 245 -10.41 -19.28 -8.85
C THR A 245 -10.74 -19.09 -7.39
N THR A 246 -9.94 -19.69 -6.50
CA THR A 246 -10.03 -19.40 -5.07
C THR A 246 -9.41 -18.04 -4.80
N PHE A 247 -10.12 -17.15 -4.13
CA PHE A 247 -9.56 -15.86 -3.77
C PHE A 247 -10.02 -15.43 -2.37
N TYR A 248 -9.23 -14.56 -1.76
CA TYR A 248 -9.57 -13.87 -0.53
C TYR A 248 -9.25 -12.39 -0.67
N LEU A 249 -9.85 -11.58 0.20
CA LEU A 249 -9.74 -10.14 0.13
C LEU A 249 -9.49 -9.56 1.51
N VAL A 250 -8.52 -8.67 1.62
CA VAL A 250 -8.05 -8.12 2.89
C VAL A 250 -8.26 -6.61 2.89
N ASN A 251 -9.07 -6.10 3.83
CA ASN A 251 -9.08 -4.68 4.17
C ASN A 251 -8.13 -4.48 5.36
N ARG A 252 -6.92 -3.97 5.09
CA ARG A 252 -5.91 -3.67 6.13
C ARG A 252 -5.95 -2.22 6.60
N ASP A 253 -6.86 -1.41 6.07
CA ASP A 253 -7.00 -0.04 6.54
C ASP A 253 -7.46 -0.04 8.01
N GLU A 254 -7.04 0.97 8.77
CA GLU A 254 -7.39 1.12 10.19
C GLU A 254 -8.70 1.91 10.39
N ASN A 255 -9.05 2.77 9.44
CA ASN A 255 -10.13 3.74 9.59
C ASN A 255 -11.18 3.64 8.47
N GLN A 256 -10.76 3.21 7.28
CA GLN A 256 -11.61 3.21 6.11
C GLN A 256 -12.34 1.87 5.90
N ASN A 257 -13.67 1.95 5.82
CA ASN A 257 -14.50 0.83 5.36
C ASN A 257 -14.21 0.53 3.88
N LEU A 258 -14.29 -0.74 3.52
CA LEU A 258 -14.12 -1.20 2.16
C LEU A 258 -15.49 -1.47 1.53
N ARG A 259 -15.70 -0.95 0.31
CA ARG A 259 -16.90 -1.24 -0.51
C ARG A 259 -16.47 -1.69 -1.91
N VAL A 260 -16.96 -2.86 -2.29
CA VAL A 260 -16.63 -3.53 -3.55
C VAL A 260 -17.92 -3.91 -4.28
N ILE A 261 -17.95 -3.69 -5.58
CA ILE A 261 -19.00 -4.20 -6.47
C ILE A 261 -18.40 -5.25 -7.38
N LYS A 262 -19.08 -6.38 -7.53
CA LYS A 262 -18.71 -7.44 -8.48
C LYS A 262 -19.84 -7.64 -9.48
N LEU A 263 -19.50 -7.62 -10.76
CA LEU A 263 -20.36 -8.14 -11.81
C LEU A 263 -20.03 -9.62 -12.00
N ALA A 264 -20.97 -10.50 -11.67
CA ALA A 264 -20.82 -11.93 -11.80
C ALA A 264 -21.47 -12.43 -13.10
N VAL A 265 -20.74 -13.26 -13.84
CA VAL A 265 -21.20 -13.97 -15.04
C VAL A 265 -21.11 -15.47 -14.74
N PRO A 266 -22.19 -16.09 -14.26
CA PRO A 266 -22.21 -17.52 -13.95
C PRO A 266 -22.00 -18.36 -15.21
N ILE A 267 -21.17 -19.40 -15.10
CA ILE A 267 -20.81 -20.25 -16.25
C ILE A 267 -21.75 -21.46 -16.40
N ASN A 268 -22.42 -21.88 -15.32
CA ASN A 268 -23.26 -23.08 -15.32
C ASN A 268 -24.73 -22.78 -15.67
N ARG A 269 -25.39 -21.92 -14.88
CA ARG A 269 -26.82 -21.60 -15.00
C ARG A 269 -26.99 -20.08 -15.13
N PRO A 270 -27.65 -19.57 -16.19
CA PRO A 270 -27.84 -18.14 -16.37
C PRO A 270 -28.43 -17.46 -15.13
N GLY A 271 -27.70 -16.46 -14.61
CA GLY A 271 -28.13 -15.68 -13.45
C GLY A 271 -28.12 -16.41 -12.10
N LYS A 272 -27.57 -17.63 -11.99
CA LYS A 272 -27.40 -18.36 -10.73
C LYS A 272 -25.96 -18.80 -10.56
N PHE A 273 -25.34 -18.40 -9.45
CA PHE A 273 -24.02 -18.87 -9.03
C PHE A 273 -24.06 -19.31 -7.56
N GLN A 274 -23.12 -20.16 -7.17
CA GLN A 274 -22.93 -20.67 -5.82
C GLN A 274 -21.56 -20.28 -5.31
N VAL A 275 -21.48 -19.85 -4.04
CA VAL A 275 -20.21 -19.59 -3.36
C VAL A 275 -19.83 -20.85 -2.59
N LEU A 276 -18.65 -21.38 -2.89
CA LEU A 276 -18.07 -22.54 -2.24
C LEU A 276 -16.94 -22.08 -1.33
N LEU A 277 -17.05 -22.42 -0.04
CA LEU A 277 -16.06 -22.10 0.98
C LEU A 277 -15.05 -23.25 1.08
N ASN A 278 -13.76 -22.93 1.09
CA ASN A 278 -12.70 -23.94 1.22
C ASN A 278 -12.36 -24.24 2.69
N ILE A 279 -13.01 -23.56 3.64
CA ILE A 279 -12.78 -23.72 5.09
C ILE A 279 -14.06 -24.27 5.75
N SER A 280 -13.87 -25.23 6.66
CA SER A 280 -14.86 -25.92 7.50
C SER A 280 -16.00 -25.01 7.99
N PRO A 281 -17.26 -25.51 8.15
CA PRO A 281 -18.46 -24.69 8.26
C PRO A 281 -18.55 -24.03 9.64
N LYS A 282 -17.77 -22.98 9.87
CA LYS A 282 -18.17 -21.92 10.78
C LYS A 282 -18.90 -20.85 9.96
N PRO A 283 -19.98 -20.27 10.49
CA PRO A 283 -20.83 -19.31 9.77
C PRO A 283 -20.16 -17.94 9.54
N ASP A 284 -18.83 -17.85 9.56
CA ASP A 284 -18.09 -16.59 9.53
C ASP A 284 -17.24 -16.50 8.25
N SER A 285 -17.84 -16.04 7.16
CA SER A 285 -17.11 -15.74 5.91
C SER A 285 -16.20 -14.50 6.03
N LEU A 286 -16.24 -13.79 7.17
CA LEU A 286 -15.48 -12.58 7.44
C LEU A 286 -14.85 -12.63 8.84
N LEU A 287 -13.53 -12.44 8.92
CA LEU A 287 -12.76 -12.38 10.17
C LEU A 287 -12.09 -11.01 10.36
N VAL A 288 -11.63 -10.72 11.58
CA VAL A 288 -10.81 -9.54 11.93
C VAL A 288 -9.33 -9.91 11.84
N LEU A 289 -8.51 -8.99 11.34
CA LEU A 289 -7.06 -9.08 11.41
C LEU A 289 -6.61 -8.49 12.75
N SER A 290 -6.04 -9.31 13.62
CA SER A 290 -5.45 -8.91 14.91
C SER A 290 -4.05 -8.36 14.74
#